data_AF-A0A7Y2H785-F1
#
_entry.id   AF-A0A7Y2H785-F1
#
_cell.length_a   1.000
_cell.length_b   1.000
_cell.length_c   1.000
_cell.angle_alpha   90.00
_cell.angle_beta   90.00
_cell.angle_gamma   90.00
#
_symmetry.space_group_name_H-M   'P 1'
#
loop_
_entity.id
_entity.type
_entity.pdbx_description
1 polymer ?
#
loop_
_entity_poly.entity_id
_entity_poly.type
_entity_poly.pdbx_seq_one_letter_code
_entity_poly.pdbx_strand_id
1 'polypeptide(L)'
;AQGYDTDLSGYVSKMGHHYGKTGLIDETFELEKPEVLLYVPDGDEGMKFVAVEYLVTVPDPLNPPPPPEGFTGPEDVWFFNTDIGMWTLHVWVAMENSNGIFAAQNPALPYFNELLILFYVMPGPLSPAFLFCFPDLNKVQGI
;
A
#
# COMPACT_ATOMS: atom_id res chain seq x y z
N ALA A 1 -8.83 -4.12 16.10
CA ALA A 1 -7.51 -4.10 15.42
C ALA A 1 -6.49 -3.39 16.33
N GLN A 2 -5.19 -3.63 16.17
CA GLN A 2 -4.14 -3.02 17.01
C GLN A 2 -3.85 -1.53 16.66
N GLY A 3 -4.84 -0.83 16.12
CA GLY A 3 -4.76 0.57 15.65
C GLY A 3 -4.57 0.76 14.15
N TYR A 4 -4.49 -0.30 13.35
CA TYR A 4 -4.46 -0.24 11.88
C TYR A 4 -5.86 -0.48 11.32
N ASP A 5 -6.71 0.54 11.37
CA ASP A 5 -8.13 0.45 11.00
C ASP A 5 -8.53 1.42 9.89
N THR A 6 -7.59 2.24 9.41
CA THR A 6 -7.82 3.22 8.36
C THR A 6 -7.13 2.78 7.08
N ASP A 7 -7.91 2.49 6.02
CA ASP A 7 -7.37 2.32 4.67
C ASP A 7 -7.02 3.70 4.09
N LEU A 8 -5.73 3.98 3.97
CA LEU A 8 -5.21 5.27 3.54
C LEU A 8 -5.23 5.45 2.01
N SER A 9 -5.31 4.36 1.25
CA SER A 9 -5.03 4.40 -0.19
C SER A 9 -6.06 3.72 -1.07
N GLY A 10 -6.90 2.82 -0.53
CA GLY A 10 -7.54 1.80 -1.35
C GLY A 10 -6.50 0.86 -1.99
N TYR A 11 -6.90 0.08 -3.00
CA TYR A 11 -5.97 -0.81 -3.69
C TYR A 11 -5.03 -0.05 -4.62
N VAL A 12 -3.74 -0.05 -4.31
CA VAL A 12 -2.69 0.51 -5.19
C VAL A 12 -2.06 -0.62 -6.02
N SER A 13 -1.99 -0.40 -7.33
CA SER A 13 -1.35 -1.33 -8.28
C SER A 13 0.00 -1.80 -7.79
N LYS A 14 0.23 -3.12 -7.78
CA LYS A 14 1.50 -3.74 -7.38
C LYS A 14 1.90 -3.53 -5.91
N MET A 15 1.03 -2.97 -5.07
CA MET A 15 1.30 -2.67 -3.65
C MET A 15 0.24 -3.28 -2.73
N GLY A 16 -1.04 -3.09 -3.05
CA GLY A 16 -2.16 -3.48 -2.19
C GLY A 16 -2.79 -2.30 -1.46
N HIS A 17 -3.52 -2.60 -0.37
CA HIS A 17 -4.14 -1.62 0.52
C HIS A 17 -3.19 -1.23 1.65
N HIS A 18 -3.09 0.06 1.95
CA HIS A 18 -2.25 0.60 3.02
C HIS A 18 -3.09 0.91 4.25
N TYR A 19 -3.15 -0.03 5.20
CA TYR A 19 -3.84 0.17 6.46
C TYR A 19 -2.92 0.86 7.45
N GLY A 20 -3.18 2.13 7.73
CA GLY A 20 -2.34 2.97 8.57
C GLY A 20 -2.75 2.99 10.04
N LYS A 21 -1.77 3.14 10.92
CA LYS A 21 -1.94 3.54 12.31
C LYS A 21 -1.48 4.97 12.47
N THR A 22 -2.40 5.91 12.25
CA THR A 22 -2.11 7.35 12.12
C THR A 22 -1.38 7.95 13.32
N GLY A 23 -1.55 7.40 14.53
CA GLY A 23 -0.82 7.83 15.72
C GLY A 23 0.66 7.44 15.77
N LEU A 24 1.16 6.69 14.79
CA LEU A 24 2.60 6.41 14.59
C LEU A 24 3.22 7.29 13.50
N ILE A 25 2.42 7.97 12.68
CA ILE A 25 2.94 8.79 11.58
C ILE A 25 3.54 10.07 12.16
N ASP A 26 4.85 10.07 12.34
CA ASP A 26 5.62 11.18 12.88
C ASP A 26 7.00 11.32 12.19
N GLU A 27 7.94 12.02 12.81
CA GLU A 27 9.27 12.32 12.26
C GLU A 27 10.32 11.25 12.57
N THR A 28 9.93 10.15 13.22
CA THR A 28 10.83 9.12 13.76
C THR A 28 10.63 7.79 13.06
N PHE A 29 11.71 7.24 12.50
CA PHE A 29 11.72 5.85 12.06
C PHE A 29 11.91 4.91 13.27
N GLU A 30 10.95 4.01 13.50
CA GLU A 30 11.03 2.98 14.54
C GLU A 30 10.84 1.57 13.95
N LEU A 31 11.91 0.77 13.89
CA LEU A 31 11.94 -0.55 13.25
C LEU A 31 10.75 -1.46 13.64
N GLU A 32 10.38 -1.53 14.92
CA GLU A 32 9.33 -2.43 15.42
C GLU A 32 7.92 -1.84 15.35
N LYS A 33 7.76 -0.61 14.83
CA LYS A 33 6.49 0.13 14.80
C LYS A 33 6.22 0.71 13.41
N PRO A 34 6.02 -0.13 12.38
CA PRO A 34 5.67 0.39 11.06
C PRO A 34 4.38 1.21 11.10
N GLU A 35 4.31 2.31 10.36
CA GLU A 35 3.12 3.15 10.31
C GLU A 35 1.99 2.49 9.52
N VAL A 36 2.33 1.59 8.60
CA VAL A 36 1.40 0.99 7.65
C VAL A 36 1.59 -0.53 7.55
N LEU A 37 0.48 -1.25 7.50
CA LEU A 37 0.42 -2.65 7.12
C LEU A 37 -0.23 -2.79 5.74
N LEU A 38 0.39 -3.58 4.86
CA LEU A 38 -0.10 -3.83 3.53
C LEU A 38 -0.91 -5.11 3.47
N TYR A 39 -2.10 -5.02 2.87
CA TYR A 39 -3.00 -6.13 2.68
C TYR A 39 -3.48 -6.23 1.23
N VAL A 40 -3.75 -7.45 0.78
CA VAL A 40 -4.38 -7.72 -0.52
C VAL A 40 -5.63 -8.58 -0.33
N PRO A 41 -6.66 -8.45 -1.18
CA PRO A 41 -7.79 -9.39 -1.15
C PRO A 41 -7.32 -10.83 -1.32
N ASP A 42 -8.01 -11.77 -0.68
CA ASP A 42 -7.74 -13.22 -0.77
C ASP A 42 -9.04 -13.99 -1.01
N GLY A 43 -9.71 -13.68 -2.13
CA GLY A 43 -11.02 -14.22 -2.47
C GLY A 43 -12.04 -14.01 -1.34
N ASP A 44 -12.73 -15.10 -0.96
CA ASP A 44 -13.72 -15.11 0.12
C ASP A 44 -13.10 -15.10 1.53
N GLU A 45 -11.78 -15.30 1.66
CA GLU A 45 -11.06 -15.34 2.95
C GLU A 45 -10.77 -13.92 3.49
N GLY A 46 -11.13 -12.88 2.74
CA GLY A 46 -11.03 -11.49 3.16
C GLY A 46 -9.71 -10.85 2.70
N MET A 47 -8.89 -10.42 3.66
CA MET A 47 -7.64 -9.69 3.40
C MET A 47 -6.44 -10.47 3.93
N LYS A 48 -5.40 -10.60 3.11
CA LYS A 48 -4.12 -11.24 3.44
C LYS A 48 -3.02 -10.21 3.64
N PHE A 49 -2.30 -10.32 4.76
CA PHE A 49 -1.12 -9.51 5.06
C PHE A 49 0.05 -9.86 4.13
N VAL A 50 0.72 -8.87 3.55
CA VAL A 50 1.81 -9.08 2.58
C VAL A 50 3.10 -8.33 2.87
N ALA A 51 3.03 -7.15 3.49
CA ALA A 51 4.19 -6.29 3.74
C ALA A 51 3.89 -5.25 4.82
N VAL A 52 4.93 -4.54 5.24
CA VAL A 52 4.81 -3.30 6.03
C VAL A 52 5.33 -2.13 5.22
N GLU A 53 4.92 -0.92 5.56
CA GLU A 53 5.50 0.31 5.05
C GLU A 53 5.76 1.28 6.19
N TYR A 54 6.90 1.96 6.11
CA TYR A 54 7.26 3.05 7.01
C TYR A 54 6.97 4.39 6.35
N LEU A 55 6.39 5.30 7.12
CA LEU A 55 6.09 6.67 6.70
C LEU A 55 6.76 7.64 7.67
N VAL A 56 7.70 8.44 7.18
CA VAL A 56 8.38 9.45 8.01
C VAL A 56 8.09 10.84 7.47
N THR A 57 7.44 11.65 8.31
CA THR A 57 7.11 13.05 8.02
C THR A 57 8.35 13.93 8.03
N VAL A 58 8.28 15.05 7.31
CA VAL A 58 9.35 16.04 7.25
C VAL A 58 8.83 17.44 7.55
N PRO A 59 9.65 18.33 8.14
CA PRO A 59 9.23 19.68 8.49
C PRO A 59 8.99 20.58 7.27
N ASP A 60 9.71 20.37 6.17
CA ASP A 60 9.54 21.10 4.91
C ASP A 60 9.54 20.12 3.71
N PRO A 61 8.36 19.72 3.21
CA PRO A 61 8.25 18.84 2.06
C PRO A 61 8.81 19.40 0.74
N LEU A 62 9.01 20.72 0.62
CA LEU A 62 9.60 21.33 -0.56
C LEU A 62 11.14 21.24 -0.56
N ASN A 63 11.74 21.06 0.61
CA ASN A 63 13.17 20.86 0.80
C ASN A 63 13.40 19.75 1.84
N PRO A 64 13.06 18.49 1.49
CA PRO A 64 13.10 17.42 2.47
C PRO A 64 14.54 17.19 2.97
N PRO A 65 14.73 16.93 4.28
CA PRO A 65 16.01 16.46 4.78
C PRO A 65 16.37 15.10 4.15
N PRO A 66 17.63 14.64 4.26
CA PRO A 66 17.99 13.27 3.89
C PRO A 66 17.05 12.24 4.53
N PRO A 67 16.89 11.06 3.92
CA PRO A 67 16.05 10.00 4.47
C PRO A 67 16.57 9.54 5.84
N PRO A 68 15.72 8.88 6.66
CA PRO A 68 16.14 8.27 7.91
C PRO A 68 17.31 7.30 7.72
N GLU A 69 18.11 7.12 8.78
CA GLU A 69 18.98 5.95 8.88
C GLU A 69 18.07 4.73 9.11
N GLY A 70 17.83 3.95 8.05
CA GLY A 70 16.87 2.85 8.10
C GLY A 70 17.50 1.54 8.59
N PHE A 71 17.47 0.51 7.74
CA PHE A 71 17.95 -0.82 8.04
C PHE A 71 19.47 -0.93 7.91
N THR A 72 20.04 -2.04 8.40
CA THR A 72 21.47 -2.29 8.22
C THR A 72 21.78 -2.61 6.75
N GLY A 73 22.69 -1.83 6.16
CA GLY A 73 23.13 -2.00 4.78
C GLY A 73 22.67 -0.85 3.90
N PRO A 74 22.86 -0.94 2.57
CA PRO A 74 22.47 0.11 1.63
C PRO A 74 21.16 -0.16 0.86
N GLU A 75 20.48 -1.27 1.15
CA GLU A 75 19.40 -1.80 0.28
C GLU A 75 18.03 -1.15 0.54
N ASP A 76 17.84 -0.52 1.70
CA ASP A 76 16.61 0.16 2.12
C ASP A 76 16.51 1.57 1.54
N VAL A 77 16.55 1.66 0.22
CA VAL A 77 16.51 2.94 -0.49
C VAL A 77 15.13 3.60 -0.34
N TRP A 78 15.03 4.55 0.58
CA TRP A 78 13.83 5.35 0.82
C TRP A 78 13.42 6.18 -0.39
N PHE A 79 12.11 6.31 -0.60
CA PHE A 79 11.53 7.14 -1.65
C PHE A 79 10.80 8.34 -1.02
N PHE A 80 11.06 9.56 -1.49
CA PHE A 80 10.29 10.72 -1.04
C PHE A 80 9.03 10.83 -1.89
N ASN A 81 7.88 10.54 -1.29
CA ASN A 81 6.60 10.67 -1.95
C ASN A 81 6.09 12.11 -1.83
N THR A 82 6.16 12.87 -2.93
CA THR A 82 5.74 14.27 -2.99
C THR A 82 4.23 14.48 -2.85
N ASP A 83 3.42 13.45 -3.12
CA ASP A 83 1.96 13.56 -3.03
C ASP A 83 1.48 13.63 -1.58
N ILE A 84 2.22 12.97 -0.68
CA ILE A 84 1.94 12.95 0.76
C ILE A 84 2.99 13.72 1.59
N GLY A 85 4.09 14.13 0.97
CA GLY A 85 5.16 14.90 1.63
C GLY A 85 5.92 14.11 2.69
N MET A 86 6.19 12.82 2.44
CA MET A 86 6.82 11.92 3.41
C MET A 86 7.87 11.04 2.75
N TRP A 87 8.87 10.62 3.53
CA TRP A 87 9.74 9.49 3.19
C TRP A 87 8.96 8.19 3.37
N THR A 88 9.01 7.32 2.37
CA THR A 88 8.33 6.02 2.39
C THR A 88 9.30 4.88 2.09
N LEU A 89 9.05 3.73 2.72
CA LEU A 89 9.82 2.52 2.50
C LEU A 89 8.93 1.29 2.68
N HIS A 90 8.72 0.54 1.59
CA HIS A 90 8.06 -0.76 1.62
C HIS A 90 9.01 -1.86 2.07
N VAL A 91 8.54 -2.78 2.91
CA VAL A 91 9.30 -3.97 3.34
C VAL A 91 8.44 -5.22 3.24
N TRP A 92 8.76 -6.07 2.27
CA TRP A 92 8.02 -7.29 1.92
C TRP A 92 8.34 -8.46 2.86
N VAL A 93 7.94 -8.33 4.14
CA VAL A 93 8.25 -9.31 5.20
C VAL A 93 7.42 -10.60 5.15
N ALA A 94 6.26 -10.60 4.49
CA ALA A 94 5.34 -11.74 4.47
C ALA A 94 5.13 -12.36 3.08
N MET A 95 5.33 -11.58 2.02
CA MET A 95 5.22 -12.05 0.63
C MET A 95 6.55 -11.87 -0.09
N GLU A 96 7.05 -12.94 -0.71
CA GLU A 96 8.27 -12.88 -1.52
C GLU A 96 8.15 -11.82 -2.64
N ASN A 97 9.22 -11.05 -2.86
CA ASN A 97 9.29 -10.08 -3.94
C ASN A 97 10.55 -10.35 -4.78
N SER A 98 10.35 -10.73 -6.05
CA SER A 98 11.46 -11.02 -6.97
C SER A 98 12.34 -9.80 -7.27
N ASN A 99 11.85 -8.58 -7.01
CA ASN A 99 12.60 -7.34 -7.16
C ASN A 99 13.38 -6.96 -5.89
N GLY A 100 13.25 -7.73 -4.81
CA GLY A 100 13.90 -7.50 -3.52
C GLY A 100 12.93 -7.07 -2.41
N ILE A 101 13.34 -7.29 -1.16
CA ILE A 101 12.51 -7.03 0.03
C ILE A 101 12.15 -5.55 0.22
N PHE A 102 12.96 -4.62 -0.31
CA PHE A 102 12.75 -3.17 -0.20
C PHE A 102 12.20 -2.52 -1.47
N ALA A 103 11.87 -3.31 -2.51
CA ALA A 103 11.33 -2.73 -3.74
C ALA A 103 9.93 -2.13 -3.46
N ALA A 104 9.68 -0.90 -3.90
CA ALA A 104 8.39 -0.24 -3.66
C ALA A 104 7.17 -1.03 -4.20
N GLN A 105 7.37 -1.82 -5.26
CA GLN A 105 6.32 -2.61 -5.90
C GLN A 105 6.67 -4.10 -5.91
N ASN A 106 5.65 -4.95 -5.79
CA ASN A 106 5.78 -6.39 -5.98
C ASN A 106 5.13 -6.81 -7.31
N PRO A 107 5.92 -7.35 -8.28
CA PRO A 107 5.41 -7.68 -9.60
C PRO A 107 4.38 -8.82 -9.59
N ALA A 108 4.35 -9.65 -8.54
CA ALA A 108 3.40 -10.74 -8.38
C ALA A 108 1.98 -10.27 -8.03
N LEU A 109 1.82 -9.03 -7.56
CA LEU A 109 0.50 -8.43 -7.34
C LEU A 109 -0.08 -7.89 -8.66
N PRO A 110 -1.41 -7.80 -8.84
CA PRO A 110 -2.00 -7.25 -10.04
C PRO A 110 -1.87 -5.72 -10.15
N TYR A 111 -2.04 -5.20 -11.37
CA TYR A 111 -2.39 -3.79 -11.55
C TYR A 111 -3.86 -3.60 -11.17
N PHE A 112 -4.19 -2.42 -10.65
CA PHE A 112 -5.57 -2.00 -10.46
C PHE A 112 -6.26 -2.03 -11.82
N ASN A 113 -7.24 -2.92 -11.96
CA ASN A 113 -8.13 -2.97 -13.11
C ASN A 113 -9.53 -3.29 -12.59
N GLU A 114 -10.44 -2.33 -12.72
CA GLU A 114 -11.79 -2.41 -12.17
C GLU A 114 -12.59 -3.62 -12.68
N LEU A 115 -12.26 -4.15 -13.87
CA LEU A 115 -12.90 -5.36 -14.42
C LEU A 115 -12.28 -6.68 -13.93
N LEU A 116 -11.03 -6.68 -13.48
CA LEU A 116 -10.34 -7.91 -13.04
C LEU A 116 -10.49 -8.19 -11.54
N ILE A 117 -10.74 -7.17 -10.72
CA ILE A 117 -11.00 -7.35 -9.28
C ILE A 117 -12.25 -8.23 -9.07
N LEU A 118 -13.25 -8.15 -9.95
CA LEU A 118 -14.42 -9.06 -9.91
C LEU A 118 -14.03 -10.54 -10.04
N PHE A 119 -13.02 -10.88 -10.83
CA PHE A 119 -12.58 -12.27 -10.98
C PHE A 119 -11.65 -12.74 -9.86
N TYR A 120 -10.93 -11.82 -9.23
CA TYR A 120 -10.00 -12.13 -8.13
C TYR A 120 -10.70 -12.18 -6.77
N VAL A 121 -11.74 -11.36 -6.57
CA VAL A 121 -12.56 -11.33 -5.36
C VAL A 121 -13.65 -12.41 -5.39
N MET A 122 -14.04 -12.90 -6.58
CA MET A 122 -15.05 -13.96 -6.72
C MET A 122 -14.58 -15.05 -7.69
N PRO A 123 -13.91 -16.12 -7.22
CA PRO A 123 -13.68 -17.30 -8.05
C PRO A 123 -14.99 -18.10 -8.17
N GLY A 124 -15.92 -17.62 -9.01
CA GLY A 124 -17.21 -18.26 -9.27
C GLY A 124 -17.87 -17.74 -10.55
N PRO A 125 -18.79 -18.50 -11.17
CA PRO A 125 -19.43 -18.09 -12.42
C PRO A 125 -20.20 -16.79 -12.21
N LEU A 126 -19.85 -15.77 -13.00
CA LEU A 126 -20.50 -14.45 -12.98
C LEU A 126 -22.01 -14.60 -13.22
N SER A 127 -22.82 -14.30 -12.21
CA SER A 127 -24.26 -14.14 -12.38
C SER A 127 -24.52 -12.81 -13.11
N PRO A 128 -25.40 -12.78 -14.14
CA PRO A 128 -25.67 -11.57 -14.92
C PRO A 128 -26.36 -10.43 -14.15
N ALA A 129 -26.62 -10.58 -12.84
CA ALA A 129 -27.34 -9.61 -12.02
C ALA A 129 -26.48 -8.48 -11.43
N PHE A 130 -25.14 -8.52 -11.53
CA PHE A 130 -24.26 -7.61 -10.78
C PHE A 130 -23.89 -6.28 -11.46
N LEU A 131 -24.42 -6.00 -12.65
CA LEU A 131 -24.11 -4.78 -13.41
C LEU A 131 -24.73 -3.48 -12.83
N PHE A 132 -25.41 -3.53 -11.68
CA PHE A 132 -26.27 -2.42 -11.19
C PHE A 132 -25.82 -1.73 -9.89
N CYS A 133 -24.68 -2.08 -9.27
CA CYS A 133 -24.33 -1.55 -7.94
C CYS A 133 -23.37 -0.36 -7.88
N PHE A 134 -22.87 0.17 -9.00
CA PHE A 134 -22.03 1.38 -8.97
C PHE A 134 -22.69 2.52 -9.74
N PRO A 135 -23.25 3.53 -9.05
CA PRO A 135 -23.66 4.76 -9.72
C PRO A 135 -22.42 5.62 -9.99
N ASP A 136 -22.32 6.08 -11.24
CA ASP A 136 -21.52 7.21 -11.73
C ASP A 136 -20.08 6.95 -12.24
N LEU A 137 -20.01 6.27 -13.40
CA LEU A 137 -18.82 6.02 -14.23
C LEU A 137 -18.25 7.27 -14.96
N ASN A 138 -18.67 8.49 -14.64
CA ASN A 138 -18.33 9.70 -15.43
C ASN A 138 -17.42 10.72 -14.72
N LYS A 139 -16.83 10.43 -13.56
CA LYS A 139 -16.02 11.43 -12.82
C LYS A 139 -14.53 11.13 -12.63
N VAL A 140 -14.00 10.03 -13.14
CA VAL A 140 -12.55 9.73 -13.04
C VAL A 140 -11.93 9.53 -14.42
N GLN A 141 -12.18 10.49 -15.31
CA GLN A 141 -11.28 10.79 -16.43
C GLN A 141 -11.06 12.30 -16.43
N GLY A 142 -10.03 12.75 -15.72
CA GLY A 142 -9.70 14.16 -15.62
C GLY A 142 -8.48 14.39 -14.75
N ILE A 143 -7.34 14.51 -15.44
CA ILE A 143 -5.98 14.85 -14.98
C ILE A 143 -5.12 13.63 -14.64
#